data_AF-A0AAP5ECS6-F1
#
_entry.id   AF-A0AAP5ECS6-F1
#
_cell.length_a   1.000
_cell.length_b   1.000
_cell.length_c   1.000
_cell.angle_alpha   90.00
_cell.angle_beta   90.00
_cell.angle_gamma   90.00
#
_symmetry.space_group_name_H-M   'P 1'
#
loop_
_entity.id
_entity.type
_entity.pdbx_description
1 polymer ?
#
loop_
_entity_poly.entity_id
_entity_poly.type
_entity_poly.pdbx_seq_one_letter_code
_entity_poly.pdbx_strand_id
1 'polypeptide(L)'
;MSLTDPATVDDGVDPLTTGFSASYAGVMAFIAVAHEGSFSRAADRLGIGRSAVSRSVQKLEGQLGVRLFLRTTRSTSLTREGELFHDGCRPGVDRILQALEEMRDLRDGPPRGHLRVSATHGFGRKVIAPLLSAFRAHFPDVTLELQLEERPLDLAADRIDVAFRDGVLEDSEVIAKHLIPMQLLVCAAPDYVVRHGLPATVGELAAHACISQRQANGRLQPWEFRVEGRPLSVEPASALVFNDADLALQAVLQGQGLAQLPNYQVRAALDAGLAVSCLDQYAADDRGHYLCYLSRRQLPKRIRAFIDFITSEVRALDLDVVTHWESVQQASAPARDVDAGAWQWTPLVPDRQQCASARGPTAAVAACLASSHAPATGVPSSTPGART
;
A
#
# COMPACT_ATOMS: atom_id res chain seq x y z
N MET A 1 64.18 -30.04 -2.65
CA MET A 1 63.01 -29.21 -2.28
C MET A 1 62.17 -29.05 -3.53
N SER A 2 61.24 -29.99 -3.73
CA SER A 2 60.14 -29.98 -4.72
C SER A 2 59.42 -31.31 -4.55
N LEU A 3 58.32 -31.30 -3.82
CA LEU A 3 57.31 -32.35 -3.84
C LEU A 3 56.01 -31.65 -4.18
N THR A 4 55.54 -31.90 -5.39
CA THR A 4 54.26 -31.45 -5.92
C THR A 4 53.19 -32.38 -5.35
N ASP A 5 52.32 -31.85 -4.50
CA ASP A 5 51.10 -32.53 -4.07
C ASP A 5 50.11 -32.55 -5.24
N PRO A 6 49.55 -33.71 -5.65
CA PRO A 6 48.41 -33.70 -6.55
C PRO A 6 47.17 -33.27 -5.75
N ALA A 7 46.65 -32.10 -6.11
CA ALA A 7 45.35 -31.62 -5.69
C ALA A 7 44.31 -32.74 -5.87
N THR A 8 43.72 -33.16 -4.76
CA THR A 8 42.50 -33.96 -4.74
C THR A 8 41.43 -33.18 -5.50
N VAL A 9 41.04 -33.70 -6.66
CA VAL A 9 39.86 -33.27 -7.39
C VAL A 9 38.66 -33.56 -6.48
N ASP A 10 38.12 -32.51 -5.87
CA ASP A 10 36.80 -32.54 -5.26
C ASP A 10 35.80 -32.65 -6.41
N ASP A 11 35.50 -33.89 -6.81
CA ASP A 11 34.40 -34.20 -7.72
C ASP A 11 33.11 -33.84 -6.99
N GLY A 12 32.70 -32.58 -7.14
CA GLY A 12 31.46 -31.98 -6.68
C GLY A 12 30.23 -32.64 -7.32
N VAL A 13 30.03 -33.92 -7.01
CA VAL A 13 28.85 -34.66 -7.35
C VAL A 13 27.78 -34.25 -6.35
N ASP A 14 26.89 -33.35 -6.78
CA ASP A 14 25.70 -32.98 -6.02
C ASP A 14 24.91 -34.27 -5.69
N PRO A 15 24.75 -34.65 -4.41
CA PRO A 15 23.99 -35.84 -4.03
C PRO A 15 22.55 -35.81 -4.53
N LEU A 16 21.99 -34.64 -4.84
CA LEU A 16 20.68 -34.51 -5.48
C LEU A 16 20.70 -34.99 -6.94
N THR A 17 21.79 -34.80 -7.67
CA THR A 17 21.92 -35.23 -9.08
C THR A 17 22.21 -36.72 -9.23
N THR A 18 22.94 -37.34 -8.30
CA THR A 18 23.18 -38.79 -8.28
C THR A 18 22.07 -39.59 -7.60
N GLY A 19 21.30 -38.95 -6.69
CA GLY A 19 20.21 -39.59 -5.94
C GLY A 19 18.87 -39.73 -6.69
N PHE A 20 18.71 -39.10 -7.86
CA PHE A 20 17.44 -39.08 -8.61
C PHE A 20 17.07 -40.42 -9.29
N SER A 21 17.83 -41.49 -9.05
CA SER A 21 17.45 -42.83 -9.52
C SER A 21 16.10 -43.21 -8.92
N ALA A 22 15.88 -43.07 -7.62
CA ALA A 22 14.60 -43.43 -6.99
C ALA A 22 13.49 -42.41 -7.33
N SER A 23 12.44 -42.85 -8.02
CA SER A 23 11.31 -41.94 -8.30
C SER A 23 10.55 -41.61 -7.01
N TYR A 24 10.30 -40.33 -6.73
CA TYR A 24 9.50 -39.87 -5.58
C TYR A 24 8.12 -40.56 -5.51
N ALA A 25 7.48 -40.74 -6.68
CA ALA A 25 6.24 -41.51 -6.78
C ALA A 25 6.38 -42.98 -6.33
N GLY A 26 7.54 -43.59 -6.58
CA GLY A 26 7.89 -44.92 -6.09
C GLY A 26 8.03 -44.95 -4.57
N VAL A 27 8.74 -43.99 -3.98
CA VAL A 27 8.91 -43.86 -2.53
C VAL A 27 7.56 -43.66 -1.83
N MET A 28 6.71 -42.77 -2.34
CA MET A 28 5.36 -42.55 -1.82
C MET A 28 4.49 -43.81 -1.92
N ALA A 29 4.55 -44.52 -3.05
CA ALA A 29 3.83 -45.78 -3.24
C ALA A 29 4.32 -46.87 -2.27
N PHE A 30 5.63 -46.98 -2.06
CA PHE A 30 6.23 -47.92 -1.11
C PHE A 30 5.77 -47.64 0.32
N ILE A 31 5.87 -46.40 0.80
CA ILE A 31 5.43 -46.02 2.16
C ILE A 31 3.94 -46.28 2.35
N ALA A 32 3.11 -45.93 1.36
CA ALA A 32 1.67 -46.21 1.43
C ALA A 32 1.37 -47.71 1.54
N VAL A 33 2.06 -48.57 0.78
CA VAL A 33 1.88 -50.03 0.87
C VAL A 33 2.39 -50.57 2.20
N ALA A 34 3.52 -50.06 2.71
CA ALA A 34 4.07 -50.45 4.00
C ALA A 34 3.12 -50.12 5.15
N HIS A 35 2.51 -48.93 5.13
CA HIS A 35 1.53 -48.51 6.13
C HIS A 35 0.20 -49.27 6.03
N GLU A 36 -0.33 -49.44 4.82
CA GLU A 36 -1.64 -50.07 4.61
C GLU A 36 -1.57 -51.61 4.62
N GLY A 37 -0.39 -52.23 4.53
CA GLY A 37 -0.20 -53.67 4.41
C GLY A 37 -0.85 -54.30 3.16
N SER A 38 -1.32 -53.50 2.21
CA SER A 38 -2.07 -53.94 1.03
C SER A 38 -1.91 -52.96 -0.13
N PHE A 39 -1.55 -53.50 -1.30
CA PHE A 39 -1.46 -52.74 -2.54
C PHE A 39 -2.80 -52.14 -2.98
N SER A 40 -3.93 -52.79 -2.67
CA SER A 40 -5.25 -52.25 -3.01
C SER A 40 -5.60 -51.06 -2.13
N ARG A 41 -5.44 -51.19 -0.80
CA ARG A 41 -5.73 -50.08 0.14
C ARG A 41 -4.81 -48.88 -0.10
N ALA A 42 -3.53 -49.13 -0.39
CA ALA A 42 -2.60 -48.07 -0.75
C ALA A 42 -2.99 -47.34 -2.03
N ALA A 43 -3.54 -48.07 -3.02
CA ALA A 43 -4.04 -47.49 -4.26
C ALA A 43 -5.24 -46.56 -4.00
N ASP A 44 -6.19 -47.01 -3.18
CA ASP A 44 -7.35 -46.22 -2.78
C ASP A 44 -6.90 -44.95 -2.04
N ARG A 45 -5.96 -45.07 -1.09
CA ARG A 45 -5.40 -43.93 -0.33
C ARG A 45 -4.69 -42.91 -1.22
N LEU A 46 -3.96 -43.38 -2.22
CA LEU A 46 -3.21 -42.52 -3.14
C LEU A 46 -4.06 -41.99 -4.31
N GLY A 47 -5.31 -42.46 -4.46
CA GLY A 47 -6.19 -42.06 -5.55
C GLY A 47 -5.71 -42.52 -6.94
N ILE A 48 -4.93 -43.60 -7.01
CA ILE A 48 -4.40 -44.16 -8.27
C ILE A 48 -4.72 -45.64 -8.38
N GLY A 49 -4.70 -46.22 -9.59
CA GLY A 49 -4.99 -47.64 -9.76
C GLY A 49 -3.94 -48.58 -9.13
N ARG A 50 -4.36 -49.73 -8.59
CA ARG A 50 -3.47 -50.76 -8.00
C ARG A 50 -2.29 -51.15 -8.90
N SER A 51 -2.52 -51.27 -10.20
CA SER A 51 -1.47 -51.58 -11.18
C SER A 51 -0.42 -50.47 -11.28
N ALA A 52 -0.81 -49.20 -11.09
CA ALA A 52 0.14 -48.09 -11.04
C ALA A 52 0.99 -48.14 -9.76
N VAL A 53 0.39 -48.39 -8.59
CA VAL A 53 1.13 -48.59 -7.33
C VAL A 53 2.16 -49.72 -7.47
N SER A 54 1.75 -50.88 -7.99
CA SER A 54 2.66 -52.02 -8.17
C SER A 54 3.82 -51.70 -9.10
N ARG A 55 3.58 -50.98 -10.22
CA ARG A 55 4.64 -50.56 -11.15
C ARG A 55 5.59 -49.56 -10.50
N SER A 56 5.09 -48.59 -9.74
CA SER A 56 5.91 -47.60 -9.04
C SER A 56 6.84 -48.27 -8.01
N VAL A 57 6.32 -49.23 -7.24
CA VAL A 57 7.13 -50.01 -6.28
C VAL A 57 8.14 -50.90 -7.00
N GLN A 58 7.76 -51.60 -8.08
CA GLN A 58 8.70 -52.43 -8.85
C GLN A 58 9.83 -51.61 -9.48
N LYS A 59 9.50 -50.42 -9.99
CA LYS A 59 10.49 -49.49 -10.53
C LYS A 59 11.46 -49.05 -9.44
N LEU A 60 10.95 -48.71 -8.25
CA LEU A 60 11.78 -48.36 -7.09
C LEU A 60 12.70 -49.51 -6.67
N GLU A 61 12.17 -50.74 -6.53
CA GLU A 61 12.96 -51.94 -6.23
C GLU A 61 14.07 -52.16 -7.29
N GLY A 62 13.75 -51.98 -8.57
CA GLY A 62 14.73 -52.10 -9.65
C GLY A 62 15.82 -51.02 -9.61
N GLN A 63 15.48 -49.80 -9.18
CA GLN A 63 16.41 -48.68 -9.03
C GLN A 63 17.32 -48.84 -7.81
N LEU A 64 16.81 -49.44 -6.73
CA LEU A 64 17.58 -49.73 -5.52
C LEU A 64 18.36 -51.05 -5.61
N GLY A 65 18.05 -51.90 -6.60
CA GLY A 65 18.67 -53.23 -6.75
C GLY A 65 18.27 -54.25 -5.68
N VAL A 66 17.24 -53.95 -4.87
CA VAL A 66 16.79 -54.79 -3.76
C VAL A 66 15.26 -54.94 -3.75
N ARG A 67 14.78 -56.05 -3.18
CA ARG A 67 13.35 -56.23 -2.89
C ARG A 67 13.03 -55.56 -1.55
N LEU A 68 11.95 -54.77 -1.53
CA LEU A 68 11.48 -54.11 -0.32
C LEU A 68 10.30 -54.85 0.33
N PHE A 69 9.58 -55.66 -0.44
CA PHE A 69 8.46 -56.47 0.05
C PHE A 69 8.67 -57.97 -0.18
N LEU A 70 8.34 -58.75 0.83
CA LEU A 70 8.04 -60.18 0.74
C LEU A 70 6.60 -60.34 0.25
N ARG A 71 6.43 -60.90 -0.95
CA ARG A 71 5.11 -61.12 -1.55
C ARG A 71 4.73 -62.59 -1.44
N THR A 72 3.69 -62.89 -0.68
CA THR A 72 2.98 -64.17 -0.74
C THR A 72 1.58 -63.94 -1.28
N THR A 73 0.89 -64.99 -1.72
CA THR A 73 -0.50 -64.91 -2.20
C THR A 73 -1.50 -64.47 -1.12
N ARG A 74 -1.09 -64.41 0.16
CA ARG A 74 -1.94 -64.10 1.31
C ARG A 74 -1.45 -62.94 2.19
N SER A 75 -0.21 -62.49 2.04
CA SER A 75 0.38 -61.45 2.89
C SER A 75 1.48 -60.67 2.15
N THR A 76 1.55 -59.37 2.44
CA THR A 76 2.63 -58.47 2.03
C THR A 76 3.32 -57.98 3.30
N SER A 77 4.60 -58.28 3.46
CA SER A 77 5.42 -57.79 4.59
C SER A 77 6.71 -57.17 4.07
N LEU A 78 7.36 -56.32 4.87
CA LEU A 78 8.64 -55.73 4.50
C LEU A 78 9.77 -56.77 4.57
N THR A 79 10.77 -56.62 3.70
CA THR A 79 12.08 -57.26 3.88
C THR A 79 12.90 -56.46 4.90
N ARG A 80 14.08 -56.97 5.29
CA ARG A 80 15.00 -56.20 6.16
C ARG A 80 15.45 -54.90 5.49
N GLU A 81 15.73 -54.96 4.20
CA GLU A 81 16.05 -53.81 3.37
C GLU A 81 14.85 -52.85 3.29
N GLY A 82 13.63 -53.39 3.20
CA GLY A 82 12.38 -52.64 3.24
C GLY A 82 12.18 -51.89 4.56
N GLU A 83 12.42 -52.52 5.70
CA GLU A 83 12.37 -51.87 7.02
C GLU A 83 13.37 -50.71 7.12
N LEU A 84 14.63 -50.96 6.77
CA LEU A 84 15.68 -49.94 6.79
C LEU A 84 15.36 -48.76 5.87
N PHE A 85 14.86 -49.05 4.66
CA PHE A 85 14.48 -48.02 3.70
C PHE A 85 13.25 -47.23 4.17
N HIS A 86 12.25 -47.90 4.75
CA HIS A 86 11.08 -47.26 5.33
C HIS A 86 11.44 -46.29 6.46
N ASP A 87 12.26 -46.73 7.41
CA ASP A 87 12.66 -45.89 8.54
C ASP A 87 13.56 -44.72 8.12
N GLY A 88 14.38 -44.91 7.08
CA GLY A 88 15.20 -43.83 6.50
C GLY A 88 14.37 -42.79 5.73
N CYS A 89 13.34 -43.20 4.99
CA CYS A 89 12.57 -42.29 4.13
C CYS A 89 11.42 -41.58 4.86
N ARG A 90 10.79 -42.22 5.86
CA ARG A 90 9.58 -41.70 6.52
C ARG A 90 9.75 -40.26 7.03
N PRO A 91 10.80 -39.90 7.80
CA PRO A 91 10.95 -38.54 8.31
C PRO A 91 11.09 -37.48 7.20
N GLY A 92 11.71 -37.84 6.07
CA GLY A 92 11.85 -36.94 4.92
C GLY A 92 10.53 -36.68 4.21
N VAL A 93 9.73 -37.73 4.02
CA VAL A 93 8.38 -37.63 3.43
C VAL A 93 7.44 -36.83 4.33
N ASP A 94 7.48 -37.07 5.64
CA ASP A 94 6.67 -36.32 6.60
C ASP A 94 7.00 -34.82 6.55
N ARG A 95 8.28 -34.45 6.42
CA ARG A 95 8.68 -33.04 6.23
C ARG A 95 8.16 -32.43 4.93
N ILE A 96 8.16 -33.18 3.83
CA ILE A 96 7.63 -32.68 2.54
C ILE A 96 6.11 -32.48 2.65
N LEU A 97 5.39 -33.43 3.25
CA LEU A 97 3.95 -33.31 3.48
C LEU A 97 3.62 -32.11 4.37
N GLN A 98 4.38 -31.92 5.46
CA GLN A 98 4.23 -30.77 6.34
C GLN A 98 4.44 -29.45 5.59
N ALA A 99 5.48 -29.35 4.74
CA ALA A 99 5.72 -28.14 3.94
C ALA A 99 4.58 -27.86 2.94
N LEU A 100 3.99 -28.91 2.34
CA LEU A 100 2.82 -28.76 1.46
C LEU A 100 1.58 -28.30 2.23
N GLU A 101 1.37 -28.80 3.45
CA GLU A 101 0.28 -28.35 4.33
C GLU A 101 0.49 -26.91 4.78
N GLU A 102 1.71 -26.50 5.16
CA GLU A 102 2.02 -25.10 5.48
C GLU A 102 1.71 -24.15 4.32
N MET A 103 2.03 -24.54 3.08
CA MET A 103 1.70 -23.76 1.90
C MET A 103 0.18 -23.69 1.65
N ARG A 104 -0.54 -24.78 1.93
CA ARG A 104 -2.01 -24.78 1.90
C ARG A 104 -2.57 -23.86 2.97
N ASP A 105 -2.08 -23.90 4.20
CA ASP A 105 -2.56 -23.01 5.25
C ASP A 105 -2.24 -21.53 4.97
N LEU A 106 -1.10 -21.22 4.35
CA LEU A 106 -0.81 -19.86 3.88
C LEU A 106 -1.74 -19.41 2.76
N ARG A 107 -2.29 -20.35 1.98
CA ARG A 107 -3.24 -20.09 0.90
C ARG A 107 -4.69 -20.05 1.38
N ASP A 108 -5.08 -20.94 2.29
CA ASP A 108 -6.46 -21.26 2.65
C ASP A 108 -6.80 -20.96 4.13
N GLY A 109 -5.79 -20.74 4.98
CA GLY A 109 -5.96 -20.28 6.37
C GLY A 109 -6.25 -18.78 6.49
N PRO A 110 -6.23 -18.21 7.71
CA PRO A 110 -6.36 -16.78 7.92
C PRO A 110 -5.15 -16.00 7.34
N PRO A 111 -5.33 -14.74 6.91
CA PRO A 111 -4.23 -13.90 6.44
C PRO A 111 -3.13 -13.75 7.49
N ARG A 112 -1.91 -14.21 7.18
CA ARG A 112 -0.72 -14.11 8.06
C ARG A 112 0.58 -14.01 7.27
N GLY A 113 1.64 -13.57 7.93
CA GLY A 113 3.00 -13.49 7.37
C GLY A 113 3.45 -12.07 7.07
N HIS A 114 4.54 -11.94 6.30
CA HIS A 114 5.14 -10.64 5.99
C HIS A 114 4.60 -10.04 4.68
N LEU A 115 4.26 -8.76 4.70
CA LEU A 115 3.79 -8.01 3.55
C LEU A 115 4.65 -6.75 3.37
N ARG A 116 5.34 -6.66 2.23
CA ARG A 116 6.17 -5.51 1.88
C ARG A 116 5.45 -4.60 0.89
N VAL A 117 5.22 -3.37 1.30
CA VAL A 117 4.43 -2.36 0.59
C VAL A 117 5.33 -1.20 0.21
N SER A 118 5.22 -0.72 -1.03
CA SER A 118 5.92 0.50 -1.49
C SER A 118 4.93 1.59 -1.87
N ALA A 119 5.28 2.86 -1.68
CA ALA A 119 4.48 4.01 -2.08
C ALA A 119 5.36 5.23 -2.41
N THR A 120 4.80 6.22 -3.12
CA THR A 120 5.40 7.57 -3.19
C THR A 120 5.44 8.20 -1.80
N HIS A 121 6.36 9.14 -1.57
CA HIS A 121 6.54 9.74 -0.24
C HIS A 121 5.26 10.42 0.25
N GLY A 122 4.63 11.23 -0.61
CA GLY A 122 3.40 11.95 -0.29
C GLY A 122 2.23 11.01 -0.01
N PHE A 123 1.91 10.13 -0.95
CA PHE A 123 0.76 9.24 -0.85
C PHE A 123 0.93 8.22 0.27
N GLY A 124 2.13 7.64 0.39
CA GLY A 124 2.47 6.69 1.43
C GLY A 124 2.36 7.29 2.83
N ARG A 125 2.83 8.52 3.02
CA ARG A 125 2.77 9.20 4.33
C ARG A 125 1.38 9.67 4.70
N LYS A 126 0.65 10.30 3.78
CA LYS A 126 -0.64 10.95 4.07
C LYS A 126 -1.84 10.02 3.95
N VAL A 127 -1.77 9.01 3.10
CA VAL A 127 -2.92 8.15 2.79
C VAL A 127 -2.70 6.73 3.30
N ILE A 128 -1.58 6.09 2.97
CA ILE A 128 -1.38 4.67 3.30
C ILE A 128 -1.02 4.46 4.78
N ALA A 129 -0.02 5.18 5.30
CA ALA A 129 0.48 4.98 6.65
C ALA A 129 -0.61 5.11 7.75
N PRO A 130 -1.54 6.09 7.71
CA PRO A 130 -2.62 6.18 8.69
C PRO A 130 -3.52 4.93 8.74
N LEU A 131 -3.76 4.30 7.58
CA LEU A 131 -4.64 3.13 7.44
C LEU A 131 -4.01 1.83 7.96
N LEU A 132 -2.68 1.78 8.11
CA LEU A 132 -1.97 0.56 8.54
C LEU A 132 -2.35 0.12 9.95
N SER A 133 -2.67 1.07 10.83
CA SER A 133 -3.08 0.78 12.21
C SER A 133 -4.39 -0.01 12.25
N ALA A 134 -5.40 0.45 11.51
CA ALA A 134 -6.69 -0.20 11.36
C ALA A 134 -6.54 -1.55 10.64
N PHE A 135 -5.71 -1.65 9.61
CA PHE A 135 -5.43 -2.93 8.95
C PHE A 135 -4.87 -3.96 9.93
N ARG A 136 -3.88 -3.59 10.74
CA ARG A 136 -3.29 -4.49 11.75
C ARG A 136 -4.28 -4.91 12.84
N ALA A 137 -5.25 -4.07 13.17
CA ALA A 137 -6.32 -4.45 14.10
C ALA A 137 -7.21 -5.57 13.52
N HIS A 138 -7.47 -5.54 12.21
CA HIS A 138 -8.24 -6.59 11.52
C HIS A 138 -7.41 -7.85 11.24
N PHE A 139 -6.10 -7.70 10.99
CA PHE A 139 -5.20 -8.79 10.62
C PHE A 139 -3.91 -8.77 11.47
N PRO A 140 -3.97 -9.15 12.76
CA PRO A 140 -2.85 -9.00 13.69
C PRO A 140 -1.64 -9.88 13.36
N ASP A 141 -1.86 -11.01 12.68
CA ASP A 141 -0.82 -11.96 12.27
C ASP A 141 -0.10 -11.57 10.96
N VAL A 142 -0.48 -10.43 10.37
CA VAL A 142 0.22 -9.84 9.22
C VAL A 142 1.21 -8.80 9.72
N THR A 143 2.49 -9.01 9.42
CA THR A 143 3.55 -8.01 9.62
C THR A 143 3.70 -7.17 8.37
N LEU A 144 3.86 -5.86 8.53
CA LEU A 144 3.91 -4.89 7.44
C LEU A 144 5.27 -4.21 7.42
N GLU A 145 5.83 -4.07 6.23
CA GLU A 145 6.93 -3.16 5.93
C GLU A 145 6.43 -2.14 4.90
N LEU A 146 6.49 -0.85 5.22
CA LEU A 146 6.18 0.24 4.29
C LEU A 146 7.47 0.94 3.87
N GLN A 147 7.74 0.97 2.58
CA GLN A 147 8.85 1.68 1.97
C GLN A 147 8.34 2.87 1.16
N LEU A 148 8.94 4.03 1.38
CA LEU A 148 8.61 5.26 0.65
C LEU A 148 9.75 5.59 -0.30
N GLU A 149 9.45 5.70 -1.59
CA GLU A 149 10.46 5.93 -2.62
C GLU A 149 9.87 6.56 -3.90
N GLU A 150 10.63 7.43 -4.56
CA GLU A 150 10.25 8.10 -5.83
C GLU A 150 10.89 7.46 -7.08
N ARG A 151 11.65 6.37 -6.92
CA ARG A 151 12.32 5.71 -8.05
C ARG A 151 11.35 4.83 -8.86
N PRO A 152 11.71 4.47 -10.11
CA PRO A 152 10.93 3.53 -10.92
C PRO A 152 10.66 2.22 -10.17
N LEU A 153 9.45 1.68 -10.36
CA LEU A 153 8.97 0.49 -9.68
C LEU A 153 9.52 -0.79 -10.31
N ASP A 154 10.22 -1.61 -9.53
CA ASP A 154 10.55 -3.00 -9.89
C ASP A 154 10.10 -3.95 -8.77
N LEU A 155 8.85 -4.39 -8.84
CA LEU A 155 8.27 -5.27 -7.81
C LEU A 155 9.05 -6.56 -7.60
N ALA A 156 9.66 -7.10 -8.67
CA ALA A 156 10.35 -8.38 -8.63
C ALA A 156 11.73 -8.25 -7.98
N ALA A 157 12.56 -7.32 -8.48
CA ALA A 157 13.89 -7.10 -7.93
C ALA A 157 13.83 -6.61 -6.48
N ASP A 158 12.86 -5.74 -6.18
CA ASP A 158 12.72 -5.15 -4.84
C ASP A 158 12.00 -6.06 -3.86
N ARG A 159 11.41 -7.18 -4.30
CA ARG A 159 10.59 -8.07 -3.47
C ARG A 159 9.44 -7.31 -2.78
N ILE A 160 8.75 -6.48 -3.56
CA ILE A 160 7.58 -5.71 -3.11
C ILE A 160 6.31 -6.50 -3.48
N ASP A 161 5.43 -6.71 -2.50
CA ASP A 161 4.16 -7.42 -2.70
C ASP A 161 3.09 -6.51 -3.33
N VAL A 162 3.01 -5.26 -2.88
CA VAL A 162 2.04 -4.24 -3.34
C VAL A 162 2.74 -2.88 -3.43
N ALA A 163 2.53 -2.14 -4.51
CA ALA A 163 3.00 -0.77 -4.63
C ALA A 163 1.87 0.22 -4.94
N PHE A 164 2.01 1.46 -4.46
CA PHE A 164 1.15 2.58 -4.79
C PHE A 164 1.95 3.60 -5.62
N ARG A 165 1.48 3.87 -6.84
CA ARG A 165 2.16 4.76 -7.80
C ARG A 165 1.19 5.77 -8.39
N ASP A 166 1.73 6.90 -8.79
CA ASP A 166 0.98 8.07 -9.23
C ASP A 166 1.32 8.37 -10.70
N GLY A 167 0.36 8.89 -11.45
CA GLY A 167 0.56 9.36 -12.83
C GLY A 167 0.03 8.41 -13.90
N VAL A 168 0.72 8.31 -15.03
CA VAL A 168 0.34 7.43 -16.15
C VAL A 168 1.26 6.21 -16.15
N LEU A 169 0.69 5.01 -15.99
CA LEU A 169 1.47 3.77 -16.07
C LEU A 169 1.57 3.30 -17.53
N GLU A 170 2.79 3.20 -18.03
CA GLU A 170 3.10 2.54 -19.29
C GLU A 170 3.02 1.02 -19.13
N ASP A 171 2.69 0.31 -20.22
CA ASP A 171 2.52 -1.15 -20.26
C ASP A 171 3.65 -1.86 -19.53
N SER A 172 3.34 -2.37 -18.35
CA SER A 172 4.28 -3.05 -17.46
C SER A 172 3.84 -4.51 -17.31
N GLU A 173 4.77 -5.41 -17.00
CA GLU A 173 4.46 -6.81 -16.60
C GLU A 173 3.69 -6.91 -15.26
N VAL A 174 3.24 -5.77 -14.74
CA VAL A 174 2.61 -5.56 -13.45
C VAL A 174 1.14 -5.23 -13.65
N ILE A 175 0.28 -5.78 -12.79
CA ILE A 175 -1.13 -5.40 -12.77
C ILE A 175 -1.25 -4.04 -12.08
N ALA A 176 -1.60 -3.01 -12.84
CA ALA A 176 -2.01 -1.71 -12.33
C ALA A 176 -3.55 -1.65 -12.19
N LYS A 177 -4.03 -1.36 -10.98
CA LYS A 177 -5.46 -1.13 -10.70
C LYS A 177 -5.64 0.33 -10.29
N HIS A 178 -6.45 1.07 -11.05
CA HIS A 178 -6.83 2.43 -10.69
C HIS A 178 -7.54 2.45 -9.33
N LEU A 179 -6.97 3.18 -8.38
CA LEU A 179 -7.43 3.27 -7.00
C LEU A 179 -8.41 4.42 -6.85
N ILE A 180 -7.94 5.65 -7.11
CA ILE A 180 -8.68 6.92 -7.10
C ILE A 180 -8.05 7.90 -8.12
N PRO A 181 -8.81 8.88 -8.65
CA PRO A 181 -8.26 9.94 -9.48
C PRO A 181 -7.21 10.78 -8.75
N MET A 182 -6.28 11.38 -9.49
CA MET A 182 -5.28 12.30 -8.96
C MET A 182 -5.49 13.67 -9.59
N GLN A 183 -6.27 14.53 -8.91
CA GLN A 183 -6.42 15.91 -9.34
C GLN A 183 -5.24 16.76 -8.87
N LEU A 184 -4.67 17.54 -9.78
CA LEU A 184 -3.63 18.53 -9.48
C LEU A 184 -4.26 19.92 -9.38
N LEU A 185 -4.00 20.62 -8.28
CA LEU A 185 -4.54 21.96 -8.00
C LEU A 185 -3.40 22.96 -7.87
N VAL A 186 -3.55 24.13 -8.49
CA VAL A 186 -2.65 25.26 -8.21
C VAL A 186 -3.15 25.96 -6.97
N CYS A 187 -2.28 26.11 -5.96
CA CYS A 187 -2.66 26.65 -4.67
C CYS A 187 -1.73 27.77 -4.20
N ALA A 188 -2.30 28.68 -3.41
CA ALA A 188 -1.65 29.83 -2.80
C ALA A 188 -2.11 29.99 -1.34
N ALA A 189 -1.29 30.59 -0.47
CA ALA A 189 -1.79 31.08 0.82
C ALA A 189 -2.64 32.36 0.63
N PRO A 190 -3.68 32.59 1.45
CA PRO A 190 -4.47 33.82 1.40
C PRO A 190 -3.62 35.10 1.48
N ASP A 191 -2.57 35.12 2.29
CA ASP A 191 -1.66 36.27 2.41
C ASP A 191 -0.88 36.56 1.11
N TYR A 192 -0.51 35.53 0.36
CA TYR A 192 0.08 35.71 -0.97
C TYR A 192 -0.92 36.39 -1.92
N VAL A 193 -2.18 35.94 -1.88
CA VAL A 193 -3.25 36.50 -2.73
C VAL A 193 -3.50 37.96 -2.43
N VAL A 194 -3.50 38.37 -1.16
CA VAL A 194 -3.64 39.80 -0.79
C VAL A 194 -2.51 40.65 -1.38
N ARG A 195 -1.29 40.12 -1.43
CA ARG A 195 -0.09 40.85 -1.91
C ARG A 195 0.07 40.85 -3.42
N HIS A 196 -0.31 39.77 -4.09
CA HIS A 196 0.04 39.52 -5.49
C HIS A 196 -1.16 39.24 -6.41
N GLY A 197 -2.36 39.03 -5.85
CA GLY A 197 -3.51 38.51 -6.60
C GLY A 197 -3.35 37.03 -6.97
N LEU A 198 -4.26 36.55 -7.82
CA LEU A 198 -4.22 35.20 -8.40
C LEU A 198 -4.22 35.29 -9.93
N PRO A 199 -3.51 34.39 -10.63
CA PRO A 199 -3.57 34.32 -12.08
C PRO A 199 -4.94 33.83 -12.55
N ALA A 200 -5.51 34.50 -13.56
CA ALA A 200 -6.75 34.10 -14.23
C ALA A 200 -6.50 33.11 -15.37
N THR A 201 -5.30 33.16 -15.97
CA THR A 201 -4.89 32.30 -17.08
C THR A 201 -3.55 31.62 -16.80
N VAL A 202 -3.29 30.48 -17.45
CA VAL A 202 -2.00 29.77 -17.32
C VAL A 202 -0.82 30.66 -17.73
N GLY A 203 -1.01 31.56 -18.70
CA GLY A 203 0.02 32.50 -19.15
C GLY A 203 0.44 33.53 -18.09
N GLU A 204 -0.45 33.89 -17.17
CA GLU A 204 -0.16 34.84 -16.10
C GLU A 204 0.76 34.27 -15.01
N LEU A 205 1.01 32.95 -14.99
CA LEU A 205 1.99 32.33 -14.08
C LEU A 205 3.38 32.96 -14.20
N ALA A 206 3.74 33.51 -15.37
CA ALA A 206 5.02 34.20 -15.57
C ALA A 206 5.19 35.45 -14.69
N ALA A 207 4.10 36.04 -14.18
CA ALA A 207 4.13 37.19 -13.28
C ALA A 207 4.13 36.80 -11.79
N HIS A 208 4.04 35.51 -11.47
CA HIS A 208 3.94 34.99 -10.12
C HIS A 208 5.18 34.19 -9.71
N ALA A 209 5.56 34.30 -8.44
CA ALA A 209 6.50 33.38 -7.82
C ALA A 209 5.91 31.97 -7.82
N CYS A 210 6.58 31.02 -8.49
CA CYS A 210 6.18 29.62 -8.55
C CYS A 210 7.14 28.74 -7.76
N ILE A 211 6.59 27.68 -7.17
CA ILE A 211 7.30 26.65 -6.40
C ILE A 211 7.19 25.36 -7.21
N SER A 212 8.34 24.84 -7.63
CA SER A 212 8.38 23.63 -8.46
C SER A 212 8.94 22.43 -7.72
N GLN A 213 8.62 21.25 -8.24
CA GLN A 213 9.12 20.00 -7.70
C GLN A 213 10.21 19.42 -8.59
N ARG A 214 11.22 18.78 -8.01
CA ARG A 214 12.28 18.08 -8.74
C ARG A 214 12.09 16.58 -8.59
N GLN A 215 12.03 15.90 -9.72
CA GLN A 215 11.88 14.46 -9.80
C GLN A 215 13.21 13.74 -9.54
N ALA A 216 13.16 12.44 -9.25
CA ALA A 216 14.34 11.61 -9.02
C ALA A 216 15.31 11.58 -10.22
N ASN A 217 14.80 11.78 -11.44
CA ASN A 217 15.61 11.89 -12.67
C ASN A 217 16.32 13.26 -12.83
N GLY A 218 16.19 14.15 -11.85
CA GLY A 218 16.79 15.49 -11.83
C GLY A 218 16.01 16.56 -12.59
N ARG A 219 14.95 16.22 -13.34
CA ARG A 219 14.10 17.17 -14.08
C ARG A 219 13.12 17.86 -13.14
N LEU A 220 12.69 19.06 -13.53
CA LEU A 220 11.53 19.68 -12.90
C LEU A 220 10.28 18.91 -13.30
N GLN A 221 9.38 18.69 -12.35
CA GLN A 221 8.06 18.20 -12.63
C GLN A 221 7.29 19.33 -13.33
N PRO A 222 6.82 19.11 -14.57
CA PRO A 222 6.02 20.11 -15.25
C PRO A 222 4.67 20.26 -14.54
N TRP A 223 4.14 21.47 -14.60
CA TRP A 223 2.75 21.74 -14.24
C TRP A 223 1.87 21.37 -15.42
N GLU A 224 0.79 20.66 -15.14
CA GLU A 224 -0.09 20.11 -16.15
C GLU A 224 -1.48 20.73 -16.08
N PHE A 225 -1.97 21.11 -17.24
CA PHE A 225 -3.23 21.81 -17.42
C PHE A 225 -3.99 21.22 -18.58
N ARG A 226 -5.30 21.50 -18.63
CA ARG A 226 -6.15 21.20 -19.77
C ARG A 226 -6.82 22.48 -20.28
N VAL A 227 -6.39 22.96 -21.43
CA VAL A 227 -6.88 24.20 -22.05
C VAL A 227 -7.62 23.83 -23.33
N GLU A 228 -8.89 24.22 -23.44
CA GLU A 228 -9.77 23.87 -24.58
C GLU A 228 -9.80 22.35 -24.86
N GLY A 229 -9.78 21.56 -23.79
CA GLY A 229 -9.79 20.09 -23.86
C GLY A 229 -8.45 19.45 -24.22
N ARG A 230 -7.40 20.23 -24.49
CA ARG A 230 -6.05 19.74 -24.85
C ARG A 230 -5.09 19.80 -23.66
N PRO A 231 -4.22 18.80 -23.48
CA PRO A 231 -3.19 18.83 -22.45
C PRO A 231 -2.17 19.94 -22.76
N LEU A 232 -1.81 20.70 -21.73
CA LEU A 232 -0.79 21.74 -21.75
C LEU A 232 0.17 21.50 -20.59
N SER A 233 1.45 21.39 -20.90
CA SER A 233 2.51 21.18 -19.92
C SER A 233 3.38 22.44 -19.86
N VAL A 234 3.60 22.98 -18.66
CA VAL A 234 4.33 24.22 -18.42
C VAL A 234 5.36 24.02 -17.32
N GLU A 235 6.58 24.49 -17.53
CA GLU A 235 7.59 24.60 -16.47
C GLU A 235 7.72 26.08 -16.06
N PRO A 236 6.99 26.55 -15.03
CA PRO A 236 7.03 27.95 -14.66
C PRO A 236 8.39 28.34 -14.08
N ALA A 237 8.77 29.61 -14.27
CA ALA A 237 9.98 30.17 -13.66
C ALA A 237 9.87 30.05 -12.13
N SER A 238 10.75 29.22 -11.56
CA SER A 238 10.59 28.75 -10.17
C SER A 238 11.46 29.57 -9.23
N ALA A 239 10.83 30.22 -8.25
CA ALA A 239 11.53 30.92 -7.16
C ALA A 239 12.10 29.94 -6.13
N LEU A 240 11.39 28.83 -5.90
CA LEU A 240 11.80 27.75 -5.02
C LEU A 240 11.64 26.40 -5.74
N VAL A 241 12.54 25.47 -5.44
CA VAL A 241 12.46 24.10 -5.97
C VAL A 241 12.72 23.11 -4.85
N PHE A 242 11.81 22.15 -4.68
CA PHE A 242 11.92 21.07 -3.70
C PHE A 242 11.85 19.71 -4.37
N ASN A 243 12.50 18.69 -3.82
CA ASN A 243 12.29 17.29 -4.22
C ASN A 243 11.28 16.58 -3.29
N ASP A 244 10.61 17.34 -2.43
CA ASP A 244 9.63 16.86 -1.46
C ASP A 244 8.37 17.72 -1.56
N ALA A 245 7.23 17.06 -1.72
CA ALA A 245 5.96 17.73 -1.91
C ALA A 245 5.45 18.45 -0.66
N ASP A 246 5.73 17.92 0.54
CA ASP A 246 5.28 18.52 1.79
C ASP A 246 6.05 19.81 2.06
N LEU A 247 7.33 19.88 1.69
CA LEU A 247 8.09 21.14 1.71
C LEU A 247 7.52 22.17 0.72
N ALA A 248 7.10 21.75 -0.47
CA ALA A 248 6.42 22.64 -1.41
C ALA A 248 5.10 23.18 -0.84
N LEU A 249 4.28 22.33 -0.22
CA LEU A 249 3.06 22.75 0.46
C LEU A 249 3.36 23.74 1.59
N GLN A 250 4.37 23.46 2.43
CA GLN A 250 4.75 24.37 3.51
C GLN A 250 5.17 25.75 2.98
N ALA A 251 5.93 25.80 1.88
CA ALA A 251 6.30 27.05 1.24
C ALA A 251 5.07 27.82 0.68
N VAL A 252 4.09 27.12 0.12
CA VAL A 252 2.79 27.72 -0.26
C VAL A 252 2.11 28.34 0.95
N LEU A 253 1.96 27.58 2.05
CA LEU A 253 1.28 28.05 3.27
C LEU A 253 2.01 29.23 3.94
N GLN A 254 3.31 29.37 3.71
CA GLN A 254 4.12 30.52 4.14
C GLN A 254 4.07 31.71 3.16
N GLY A 255 3.22 31.64 2.13
CA GLY A 255 3.02 32.72 1.17
C GLY A 255 4.24 32.99 0.29
N GLN A 256 5.04 31.97 -0.02
CA GLN A 256 6.25 32.09 -0.86
C GLN A 256 5.96 32.02 -2.36
N GLY A 257 4.76 31.60 -2.76
CA GLY A 257 4.41 31.44 -4.16
C GLY A 257 3.24 30.50 -4.38
N LEU A 258 3.02 30.20 -5.66
CA LEU A 258 2.05 29.23 -6.15
C LEU A 258 2.73 27.86 -6.31
N ALA A 259 2.04 26.76 -5.98
CA ALA A 259 2.47 25.42 -6.34
C ALA A 259 1.32 24.62 -6.94
N GLN A 260 1.61 23.78 -7.94
CA GLN A 260 0.68 22.75 -8.36
C GLN A 260 0.92 21.46 -7.56
N LEU A 261 -0.08 21.06 -6.75
CA LEU A 261 0.03 19.92 -5.83
C LEU A 261 -1.19 18.99 -5.95
N PRO A 262 -1.05 17.69 -5.62
CA PRO A 262 -2.17 16.76 -5.58
C PRO A 262 -3.23 17.15 -4.54
N ASN A 263 -4.50 16.94 -4.87
CA ASN A 263 -5.63 17.26 -3.99
C ASN A 263 -5.49 16.64 -2.59
N TYR A 264 -5.14 15.34 -2.49
CA TYR A 264 -4.97 14.65 -1.20
C TYR A 264 -3.97 15.35 -0.27
N GLN A 265 -3.05 16.13 -0.83
CA GLN A 265 -2.00 16.79 -0.09
C GLN A 265 -2.44 18.16 0.45
N VAL A 266 -3.22 18.89 -0.34
CA VAL A 266 -3.65 20.27 -0.05
C VAL A 266 -5.04 20.35 0.57
N ARG A 267 -5.87 19.30 0.44
CA ARG A 267 -7.27 19.25 0.89
C ARG A 267 -7.47 19.78 2.31
N ALA A 268 -6.70 19.28 3.28
CA ALA A 268 -6.82 19.73 4.66
C ALA A 268 -6.52 21.23 4.85
N ALA A 269 -5.62 21.79 4.04
CA ALA A 269 -5.32 23.23 4.07
C ALA A 269 -6.40 24.07 3.39
N LEU A 270 -7.03 23.55 2.32
CA LEU A 270 -8.19 24.18 1.68
C LEU A 270 -9.38 24.20 2.65
N ASP A 271 -9.71 23.05 3.25
CA ASP A 271 -10.81 22.93 4.21
C ASP A 271 -10.63 23.85 5.43
N ALA A 272 -9.37 24.07 5.85
CA ALA A 272 -9.02 24.96 6.95
C ALA A 272 -8.90 26.45 6.54
N GLY A 273 -9.07 26.80 5.27
CA GLY A 273 -8.88 28.16 4.75
C GLY A 273 -7.43 28.67 4.82
N LEU A 274 -6.45 27.78 4.99
CA LEU A 274 -5.02 28.10 5.02
C LEU A 274 -4.42 28.19 3.61
N ALA A 275 -5.09 27.61 2.63
CA ALA A 275 -4.78 27.72 1.20
C ALA A 275 -6.05 28.04 0.42
N VAL A 276 -5.86 28.59 -0.78
CA VAL A 276 -6.91 28.76 -1.80
C VAL A 276 -6.43 28.14 -3.11
N SER A 277 -7.35 27.60 -3.89
CA SER A 277 -7.08 27.08 -5.24
C SER A 277 -7.28 28.17 -6.31
N CYS A 278 -6.58 28.04 -7.43
CA CYS A 278 -6.77 28.88 -8.61
C CYS A 278 -6.51 28.07 -9.88
N LEU A 279 -6.91 28.60 -11.03
CA LEU A 279 -6.80 27.94 -12.33
C LEU A 279 -7.54 26.58 -12.39
N ASP A 280 -8.55 26.38 -11.52
CA ASP A 280 -9.32 25.15 -11.39
C ASP A 280 -10.01 24.75 -12.70
N GLN A 281 -10.39 25.73 -13.53
CA GLN A 281 -10.95 25.52 -14.87
C GLN A 281 -9.98 24.86 -15.85
N TYR A 282 -8.69 24.84 -15.53
CA TYR A 282 -7.63 24.21 -16.31
C TYR A 282 -7.06 22.98 -15.61
N ALA A 283 -7.63 22.51 -14.50
CA ALA A 283 -7.12 21.35 -13.78
C ALA A 283 -7.11 20.11 -14.69
N ALA A 284 -5.98 19.40 -14.71
CA ALA A 284 -5.86 18.11 -15.40
C ALA A 284 -6.61 17.01 -14.61
N ASP A 285 -7.31 16.13 -15.33
CA ASP A 285 -8.18 15.08 -14.80
C ASP A 285 -7.81 13.67 -15.31
N ASP A 286 -6.68 13.52 -15.99
CA ASP A 286 -6.25 12.29 -16.67
C ASP A 286 -5.25 11.45 -15.84
N ARG A 287 -4.89 11.90 -14.64
CA ARG A 287 -4.01 11.17 -13.73
C ARG A 287 -4.78 10.35 -12.70
N GLY A 288 -4.14 9.29 -12.23
CA GLY A 288 -4.67 8.46 -11.16
C GLY A 288 -3.61 8.04 -10.15
N HIS A 289 -4.08 7.61 -8.99
CA HIS A 289 -3.34 6.80 -8.05
C HIS A 289 -3.64 5.33 -8.37
N TYR A 290 -2.60 4.51 -8.43
CA TYR A 290 -2.71 3.11 -8.84
C TYR A 290 -2.11 2.18 -7.80
N LEU A 291 -2.80 1.07 -7.59
CA LEU A 291 -2.30 -0.07 -6.84
C LEU A 291 -1.70 -1.09 -7.81
N CYS A 292 -0.45 -1.48 -7.58
CA CYS A 292 0.37 -2.30 -8.47
C CYS A 292 0.81 -3.60 -7.79
N TYR A 293 0.70 -4.75 -8.47
CA TYR A 293 1.16 -6.06 -7.99
C TYR A 293 1.43 -7.05 -9.13
N LEU A 294 2.26 -8.08 -8.92
CA LEU A 294 2.80 -8.93 -10.00
C LEU A 294 1.79 -9.87 -10.67
N SER A 295 0.89 -10.51 -9.93
CA SER A 295 -0.01 -11.52 -10.54
C SER A 295 -1.33 -11.69 -9.79
N ARG A 296 -2.41 -11.97 -10.53
CA ARG A 296 -3.70 -12.37 -9.96
C ARG A 296 -3.74 -13.85 -9.58
N ARG A 297 -2.88 -14.68 -10.19
CA ARG A 297 -2.90 -16.14 -9.99
C ARG A 297 -2.23 -16.47 -8.67
N GLN A 298 -2.94 -17.24 -7.83
CA GLN A 298 -2.41 -17.76 -6.56
C GLN A 298 -1.92 -16.66 -5.59
N LEU A 299 -2.54 -15.47 -5.67
CA LEU A 299 -2.19 -14.36 -4.78
C LEU A 299 -2.41 -14.77 -3.31
N PRO A 300 -1.38 -14.72 -2.45
CA PRO A 300 -1.50 -15.03 -1.03
C PRO A 300 -2.62 -14.21 -0.36
N LYS A 301 -3.34 -14.84 0.59
CA LYS A 301 -4.48 -14.21 1.27
C LYS A 301 -4.13 -12.90 1.97
N ARG A 302 -2.93 -12.79 2.56
CA ARG A 302 -2.44 -11.54 3.18
C ARG A 302 -2.40 -10.36 2.19
N ILE A 303 -1.96 -10.62 0.96
CA ILE A 303 -1.87 -9.58 -0.08
C ILE A 303 -3.29 -9.20 -0.52
N ARG A 304 -4.16 -10.18 -0.76
CA ARG A 304 -5.55 -9.93 -1.12
C ARG A 304 -6.29 -9.12 -0.06
N ALA A 305 -6.21 -9.55 1.20
CA ALA A 305 -6.83 -8.87 2.33
C ALA A 305 -6.36 -7.41 2.44
N PHE A 306 -5.06 -7.16 2.24
CA PHE A 306 -4.51 -5.81 2.23
C PHE A 306 -5.03 -4.96 1.07
N ILE A 307 -5.01 -5.51 -0.16
CA ILE A 307 -5.54 -4.82 -1.35
C ILE A 307 -7.01 -4.45 -1.15
N ASP A 308 -7.82 -5.39 -0.69
CA ASP A 308 -9.27 -5.19 -0.51
C ASP A 308 -9.53 -4.14 0.58
N PHE A 309 -8.84 -4.26 1.73
CA PHE A 309 -8.94 -3.29 2.83
C PHE A 309 -8.54 -1.88 2.39
N ILE A 310 -7.32 -1.69 1.87
CA ILE A 310 -6.84 -0.36 1.48
C ILE A 310 -7.67 0.22 0.34
N THR A 311 -8.11 -0.60 -0.62
CA THR A 311 -8.99 -0.11 -1.70
C THR A 311 -10.29 0.47 -1.12
N SER A 312 -10.89 -0.22 -0.16
CA SER A 312 -12.12 0.22 0.50
C SER A 312 -11.89 1.52 1.28
N GLU A 313 -10.88 1.53 2.16
CA GLU A 313 -10.60 2.67 3.04
C GLU A 313 -10.18 3.93 2.25
N VAL A 314 -9.31 3.81 1.25
CA VAL A 314 -8.87 4.97 0.46
C VAL A 314 -10.03 5.60 -0.30
N ARG A 315 -10.95 4.80 -0.83
CA ARG A 315 -12.15 5.32 -1.50
C ARG A 315 -13.12 5.97 -0.51
N ALA A 316 -13.16 5.51 0.73
CA ALA A 316 -13.98 6.10 1.78
C ALA A 316 -13.45 7.46 2.27
N LEU A 317 -12.17 7.78 2.05
CA LEU A 317 -11.59 9.09 2.39
C LEU A 317 -12.12 10.24 1.52
N ASP A 318 -12.85 9.94 0.44
CA ASP A 318 -13.45 10.95 -0.46
C ASP A 318 -12.42 12.01 -0.89
N LEU A 319 -11.25 11.53 -1.31
CA LEU A 319 -10.16 12.33 -1.87
C LEU A 319 -10.44 12.74 -3.33
N ASP A 320 -11.63 12.43 -3.82
CA ASP A 320 -12.08 12.70 -5.17
C ASP A 320 -12.21 14.22 -5.41
N VAL A 321 -12.32 14.54 -6.69
CA VAL A 321 -12.22 15.89 -7.29
C VAL A 321 -12.95 16.96 -6.48
N VAL A 322 -12.21 17.96 -6.04
CA VAL A 322 -12.77 19.12 -5.34
C VAL A 322 -13.12 20.18 -6.39
N THR A 323 -14.40 20.33 -6.70
CA THR A 323 -14.92 21.48 -7.47
C THR A 323 -15.15 22.67 -6.54
N HIS A 324 -14.09 23.29 -6.00
CA HIS A 324 -14.22 24.50 -5.19
C HIS A 324 -14.47 25.78 -6.00
N TRP A 325 -14.39 25.72 -7.33
CA TRP A 325 -14.55 26.91 -8.17
C TRP A 325 -15.99 27.49 -8.13
N GLU A 326 -17.03 26.66 -8.02
CA GLU A 326 -18.42 27.12 -8.05
C GLU A 326 -18.85 27.76 -6.72
N SER A 327 -18.36 27.27 -5.58
CA SER A 327 -18.77 27.74 -4.26
C SER A 327 -18.23 29.14 -3.93
N VAL A 328 -17.04 29.50 -4.42
CA VAL A 328 -16.47 30.85 -4.19
C VAL A 328 -17.11 31.91 -5.11
N GLN A 329 -17.50 31.55 -6.34
CA GLN A 329 -18.22 32.45 -7.24
C GLN A 329 -19.67 32.70 -6.78
N GLN A 330 -20.37 31.68 -6.27
CA GLN A 330 -21.72 31.86 -5.71
C GLN A 330 -21.74 32.69 -4.43
N ALA A 331 -20.69 32.60 -3.60
CA ALA A 331 -20.54 33.46 -2.42
C ALA A 331 -20.12 34.91 -2.76
N SER A 332 -19.63 35.17 -3.98
CA SER A 332 -19.16 36.48 -4.44
C SER A 332 -20.11 37.18 -5.42
N ALA A 333 -21.27 36.59 -5.72
CA ALA A 333 -22.30 37.25 -6.51
C ALA A 333 -22.91 38.39 -5.67
N PRO A 334 -22.96 39.65 -6.16
CA PRO A 334 -23.61 40.72 -5.42
C PRO A 334 -25.08 40.35 -5.24
N ALA A 335 -25.54 40.32 -3.99
CA ALA A 335 -26.94 40.18 -3.65
C ALA A 335 -27.72 41.23 -4.45
N ARG A 336 -28.60 40.76 -5.35
CA ARG A 336 -29.57 41.65 -5.98
C ARG A 336 -30.47 42.20 -4.89
N ASP A 337 -30.58 43.53 -4.88
CA ASP A 337 -31.38 44.39 -4.03
C ASP A 337 -32.43 43.67 -3.17
N VAL A 338 -32.18 43.62 -1.87
CA VAL A 338 -33.24 43.63 -0.87
C VAL A 338 -32.85 44.67 0.18
N ASP A 339 -33.72 45.67 0.27
CA ASP A 339 -33.77 46.85 1.13
C ASP A 339 -32.79 46.98 2.30
N ALA A 340 -32.20 48.18 2.34
CA ALA A 340 -31.42 48.72 3.44
C ALA A 340 -32.21 48.72 4.78
N GLY A 341 -31.82 47.82 5.67
CA GLY A 341 -32.13 47.88 7.11
C GLY A 341 -30.83 47.70 7.90
N ALA A 342 -30.45 48.74 8.63
CA ALA A 342 -29.17 48.87 9.32
C ALA A 342 -28.83 47.69 10.26
N TRP A 343 -27.67 47.07 10.03
CA TRP A 343 -26.99 46.23 11.02
C TRP A 343 -25.60 46.81 11.28
N GLN A 344 -25.41 47.42 12.44
CA GLN A 344 -24.10 47.80 12.95
C GLN A 344 -23.39 46.55 13.49
N TRP A 345 -22.24 46.22 12.91
CA TRP A 345 -21.34 45.18 13.42
C TRP A 345 -20.29 45.85 14.33
N THR A 346 -20.30 45.54 15.63
CA THR A 346 -19.21 45.86 16.55
C THR A 346 -18.36 44.60 16.76
N PRO A 347 -17.05 44.63 16.49
CA PRO A 347 -16.20 43.47 16.75
C PRO A 347 -15.96 43.32 18.26
N LEU A 348 -16.24 42.12 18.78
CA LEU A 348 -15.80 41.70 20.11
C LEU A 348 -14.29 41.46 20.04
N VAL A 349 -13.50 42.38 20.60
CA VAL A 349 -12.08 42.19 20.87
C VAL A 349 -11.95 41.37 22.15
N PRO A 350 -11.29 40.19 22.15
CA PRO A 350 -11.01 39.49 23.40
C PRO A 350 -9.95 40.26 24.21
N ASP A 351 -10.22 40.37 25.51
CA ASP A 351 -9.44 41.12 26.48
C ASP A 351 -7.97 40.63 26.56
N ARG A 352 -7.03 41.56 26.46
CA ARG A 352 -5.59 41.30 26.26
C ARG A 352 -4.85 40.85 27.53
N GLN A 353 -5.56 40.60 28.63
CA GLN A 353 -4.98 40.31 29.94
C GLN A 353 -4.98 38.83 30.37
N GLN A 354 -5.56 37.89 29.60
CA GLN A 354 -5.57 36.46 29.98
C GLN A 354 -4.50 35.56 29.30
N CYS A 355 -3.70 36.08 28.36
CA CYS A 355 -2.63 35.29 27.72
C CYS A 355 -1.25 35.41 28.37
N ALA A 356 -1.10 36.17 29.47
CA ALA A 356 0.17 36.41 30.12
C ALA A 356 0.47 35.39 31.26
N SER A 357 0.49 34.09 30.97
CA SER A 357 1.17 33.13 31.88
C SER A 357 1.70 31.83 31.26
N ALA A 358 1.52 31.57 29.96
CA ALA A 358 2.05 30.36 29.33
C ALA A 358 3.42 30.61 28.66
N ARG A 359 4.49 30.04 29.23
CA ARG A 359 5.83 30.06 28.62
C ARG A 359 5.93 29.00 27.52
N GLY A 360 6.11 29.42 26.27
CA GLY A 360 6.59 28.58 25.16
C GLY A 360 5.63 28.41 23.97
N PRO A 361 6.11 28.42 22.72
CA PRO A 361 5.29 28.45 21.50
C PRO A 361 4.51 27.16 21.21
N THR A 362 4.80 26.05 21.88
CA THR A 362 4.12 24.75 21.69
C THR A 362 2.87 24.58 22.55
N ALA A 363 2.69 25.36 23.62
CA ALA A 363 1.56 25.20 24.54
C ALA A 363 0.29 25.98 24.12
N ALA A 364 0.44 27.08 23.35
CA ALA A 364 -0.69 27.91 22.92
C ALA A 364 -1.60 27.20 21.88
N VAL A 365 -1.02 26.37 21.02
CA VAL A 365 -1.77 25.62 19.98
C VAL A 365 -2.58 24.48 20.60
N ALA A 366 -2.08 23.84 21.66
CA ALA A 366 -2.81 22.79 22.38
C ALA A 366 -4.00 23.33 23.20
N ALA A 367 -3.89 24.55 23.76
CA ALA A 367 -4.95 25.17 24.55
C ALA A 367 -6.14 25.65 23.70
N CYS A 368 -5.90 26.13 22.47
CA CYS A 368 -6.97 26.51 21.54
C CYS A 368 -7.78 25.29 21.05
N LEU A 369 -7.16 24.11 20.92
CA LEU A 369 -7.84 22.89 20.45
C LEU A 369 -8.68 22.20 21.53
N ALA A 370 -8.40 22.42 22.82
CA ALA A 370 -9.17 21.83 23.92
C ALA A 370 -10.44 22.62 24.29
N SER A 371 -10.54 23.89 23.86
CA SER A 371 -11.62 24.81 24.25
C SER A 371 -12.88 24.70 23.36
N SER A 372 -12.80 23.96 22.25
CA SER A 372 -13.86 23.85 21.23
C SER A 372 -14.74 22.60 21.38
N HIS A 373 -14.63 21.83 22.47
CA HIS A 373 -15.44 20.63 22.75
C HIS A 373 -16.00 20.62 24.18
N ALA A 374 -16.87 21.59 24.50
CA ALA A 374 -17.76 21.49 25.67
C ALA A 374 -19.17 21.96 25.31
N PRO A 375 -20.22 21.13 25.44
CA PRO A 375 -21.58 21.59 25.28
C PRO A 375 -22.00 22.40 26.52
N ALA A 376 -22.42 23.65 26.29
CA ALA A 376 -23.01 24.48 27.33
C ALA A 376 -24.36 23.89 27.78
N THR A 377 -24.40 23.34 28.99
CA THR A 377 -25.66 22.99 29.67
C THR A 377 -26.21 24.25 30.32
N GLY A 378 -27.28 24.80 29.74
CA GLY A 378 -28.01 25.93 30.29
C GLY A 378 -29.12 25.47 31.22
N VAL A 379 -29.00 25.77 32.52
CA VAL A 379 -30.12 25.94 33.43
C VAL A 379 -29.92 27.28 34.14
N PRO A 380 -30.96 28.12 34.25
CA PRO A 380 -31.20 28.69 35.56
C PRO A 380 -32.68 28.69 35.97
N SER A 381 -32.85 28.23 37.20
CA SER A 381 -33.98 28.41 38.09
C SER A 381 -34.27 29.88 38.40
N SER A 382 -35.55 30.23 38.53
CA SER A 382 -36.00 31.41 39.27
C SER A 382 -37.09 31.01 40.27
N THR A 383 -37.03 31.62 41.46
CA THR A 383 -37.88 31.45 42.65
C THR A 383 -37.82 32.79 43.39
N PRO A 384 -38.68 33.14 44.36
CA PRO A 384 -40.15 33.03 44.50
C PRO A 384 -40.82 34.44 44.59
N GLY A 385 -42.15 34.49 44.56
CA GLY A 385 -42.92 35.67 44.97
C GLY A 385 -44.33 35.27 45.42
N ALA A 386 -44.64 35.48 46.71
CA ALA A 386 -45.88 35.11 47.36
C ALA A 386 -46.69 36.35 47.80
N ARG A 387 -48.00 36.13 47.95
CA ARG A 387 -49.07 37.00 48.55
C ARG A 387 -49.58 38.09 47.60
N THR A 388 -50.88 38.28 47.39
CA THR A 388 -52.11 37.85 48.09
C THR A 388 -53.25 37.80 47.08
#